data_AF-A0A2G6DH16-F1
#
_entry.id   AF-A0A2G6DH16-F1
#
_cell.length_a   1.000
_cell.length_b   1.000
_cell.length_c   1.000
_cell.angle_alpha   90.00
_cell.angle_beta   90.00
_cell.angle_gamma   90.00
#
_symmetry.space_group_name_H-M   'P 1'
#
loop_
_entity.id
_entity.type
_entity.pdbx_description
1 polymer ?
#
loop_
_entity_poly.entity_id
_entity_poly.type
_entity_poly.pdbx_seq_one_letter_code
_entity_poly.pdbx_strand_id
1 'polypeptide(L)'
;MQNNIGISPSPGTISRQTVSTQSAEGSQTSANMGQFATNLFPRLNSYLFQNLFQIILQLLSALLQVNQPKDPPRLNLSEAQESKLKSLLGINPSAPFTVSVLDNNGDGEVSAGDTAIVNGGITGGVLTQRTLSESDAQAINQAEALPQAFTDNRTKWEAALQNSDGQIEYTRQQSCFCLYDVVRPMNVTEQNGEIIAANYADTGEAVPENIRKNLASVSDIFDRLYNAYQSNAERIDVSYDPDYGYPSSVYIDQSSMIADEEMSYRISDMKI
;
A
#
# COMPACT_ATOMS: atom_id res chain seq x y z
N MET A 1 19.19 12.16 48.96
CA MET A 1 19.33 10.90 49.72
C MET A 1 19.66 9.81 48.71
N GLN A 2 20.95 9.50 48.59
CA GLN A 2 21.46 8.41 47.77
C GLN A 2 21.31 7.11 48.58
N ASN A 3 20.87 6.02 47.94
CA ASN A 3 21.21 4.69 48.43
C ASN A 3 21.36 3.73 47.24
N ASN A 4 22.60 3.25 47.11
CA ASN A 4 23.09 2.29 46.16
C ASN A 4 23.46 1.05 46.98
N ILE A 5 22.83 -0.11 46.75
CA ILE A 5 23.34 -1.39 47.24
C ILE A 5 23.03 -2.45 46.18
N GLY A 6 24.06 -2.81 45.41
CA GLY A 6 24.07 -4.03 44.61
C GLY A 6 24.55 -5.21 45.45
N ILE A 7 24.00 -6.39 45.20
CA ILE A 7 24.62 -7.69 45.52
C ILE A 7 24.20 -8.69 44.43
N SER A 8 25.20 -9.23 43.73
CA SER A 8 25.16 -10.49 42.98
C SER A 8 25.96 -11.52 43.77
N PRO A 9 25.62 -12.82 43.67
CA PRO A 9 26.68 -13.78 43.34
C PRO A 9 26.24 -14.92 42.41
N SER A 10 27.03 -15.10 41.34
CA SER A 10 27.68 -16.31 40.78
C SER A 10 27.01 -17.71 40.68
N PRO A 11 27.51 -18.55 39.74
CA PRO A 11 26.72 -19.58 39.06
C PRO A 11 26.92 -21.00 39.61
N GLY A 12 25.84 -21.79 39.61
CA GLY A 12 25.85 -23.21 39.95
C GLY A 12 26.02 -24.11 38.72
N THR A 13 27.15 -24.81 38.67
CA THR A 13 27.46 -25.91 37.76
C THR A 13 26.72 -27.18 38.17
N ILE A 14 26.05 -27.88 37.25
CA ILE A 14 25.72 -29.31 37.40
C ILE A 14 26.15 -30.06 36.13
N SER A 15 26.98 -31.07 36.34
CA SER A 15 27.58 -31.94 35.33
C SER A 15 26.83 -33.28 35.26
N ARG A 16 26.71 -33.79 34.04
CA ARG A 16 26.51 -35.18 33.55
C ARG A 16 25.96 -36.25 34.52
N GLN A 17 25.00 -37.03 34.01
CA GLN A 17 25.16 -38.49 33.92
C GLN A 17 24.27 -39.10 32.83
N THR A 18 24.93 -39.66 31.81
CA THR A 18 24.43 -40.68 30.89
C THR A 18 24.43 -42.03 31.61
N VAL A 19 23.30 -42.74 31.63
CA VAL A 19 23.28 -44.19 31.88
C VAL A 19 22.32 -44.85 30.90
N SER A 20 22.91 -45.70 30.08
CA SER A 20 22.29 -46.72 29.24
C SER A 20 21.86 -47.93 30.08
N THR A 21 20.64 -48.42 29.88
CA THR A 21 20.26 -49.82 30.17
C THR A 21 19.26 -50.33 29.14
N GLN A 22 19.82 -51.04 28.17
CA GLN A 22 19.31 -52.28 27.53
C GLN A 22 19.02 -53.33 28.64
N SER A 23 18.13 -54.33 28.60
CA SER A 23 17.36 -55.05 27.58
C SER A 23 16.33 -55.99 28.25
N ALA A 24 15.51 -56.63 27.40
CA ALA A 24 14.97 -58.02 27.52
C ALA A 24 13.71 -58.19 28.37
N GLU A 25 12.70 -58.99 28.02
CA GLU A 25 12.38 -60.02 26.99
C GLU A 25 10.88 -60.36 27.25
N GLY A 26 10.04 -60.93 26.40
CA GLY A 26 10.19 -61.69 25.16
C GLY A 26 8.92 -62.51 24.88
N SER A 27 9.04 -63.42 23.92
CA SER A 27 8.07 -64.40 23.36
C SER A 27 7.15 -63.83 22.27
N GLN A 28 7.42 -63.99 20.96
CA GLN A 28 7.85 -65.14 20.14
C GLN A 28 6.93 -66.37 20.20
N THR A 29 6.32 -66.65 19.04
CA THR A 29 6.20 -67.97 18.39
C THR A 29 6.30 -67.70 16.88
N SER A 30 7.48 -67.80 16.25
CA SER A 30 8.17 -69.01 15.76
C SER A 30 7.42 -69.75 14.64
N ALA A 31 7.83 -69.50 13.40
CA ALA A 31 7.97 -70.55 12.39
C ALA A 31 9.34 -70.37 11.75
N ASN A 32 10.22 -71.31 12.07
CA ASN A 32 11.60 -71.42 11.69
C ASN A 32 11.69 -72.40 10.51
N MET A 33 12.35 -72.03 9.43
CA MET A 33 13.11 -72.90 8.52
C MET A 33 13.81 -71.94 7.54
N GLY A 34 15.13 -71.81 7.56
CA GLY A 34 16.02 -72.92 7.23
C GLY A 34 16.51 -72.64 5.80
N GLN A 35 17.70 -72.05 5.75
CA GLN A 35 18.53 -71.80 4.57
C GLN A 35 18.16 -72.63 3.33
N PHE A 36 17.65 -71.97 2.29
CA PHE A 36 17.74 -72.46 0.93
C PHE A 36 18.19 -71.31 0.03
N ALA A 37 19.34 -71.55 -0.59
CA ALA A 37 19.76 -70.98 -1.86
C ALA A 37 19.63 -69.45 -2.01
N THR A 38 20.78 -68.80 -1.80
CA THR A 38 21.27 -67.80 -2.75
C THR A 38 20.76 -68.08 -4.18
N ASN A 39 20.16 -67.05 -4.79
CA ASN A 39 19.67 -66.98 -6.18
C ASN A 39 18.25 -67.53 -6.41
N LEU A 40 17.22 -66.69 -6.24
CA LEU A 40 15.95 -66.75 -6.99
C LEU A 40 15.05 -65.53 -6.67
N PHE A 41 15.55 -64.32 -6.91
CA PHE A 41 14.66 -63.24 -7.34
C PHE A 41 14.96 -63.02 -8.83
N PRO A 42 13.96 -63.09 -9.73
CA PRO A 42 14.16 -62.55 -11.06
C PRO A 42 14.61 -61.11 -10.86
N ARG A 43 15.75 -60.74 -11.44
CA ARG A 43 16.15 -59.35 -11.62
C ARG A 43 15.10 -58.72 -12.53
N LEU A 44 13.96 -58.34 -11.94
CA LEU A 44 12.94 -57.56 -12.62
C LEU A 44 13.58 -56.21 -12.89
N ASN A 45 13.78 -55.97 -14.18
CA ASN A 45 14.51 -54.88 -14.80
C ASN A 45 14.50 -53.61 -13.93
N SER A 46 15.62 -53.32 -13.27
CA SER A 46 15.79 -52.24 -12.29
C SER A 46 15.44 -50.87 -12.86
N TYR A 47 15.49 -50.73 -14.19
CA TYR A 47 15.11 -49.52 -14.90
C TYR A 47 13.60 -49.28 -14.93
N LEU A 48 12.76 -50.32 -15.07
CA LEU A 48 11.31 -50.15 -15.14
C LEU A 48 10.73 -49.75 -13.78
N PHE A 49 11.24 -50.33 -12.69
CA PHE A 49 10.79 -50.00 -11.34
C PHE A 49 11.28 -48.62 -10.89
N GLN A 50 12.53 -48.26 -11.23
CA GLN A 50 13.05 -46.91 -10.97
C GLN A 50 12.29 -45.86 -11.79
N ASN A 51 12.03 -46.11 -13.07
CA ASN A 51 11.25 -45.21 -13.91
C ASN A 51 9.81 -45.10 -13.42
N LEU A 52 9.18 -46.21 -13.02
CA LEU A 52 7.83 -46.20 -12.47
C LEU A 52 7.78 -45.42 -11.15
N PHE A 53 8.75 -45.61 -10.26
CA PHE A 53 8.84 -44.85 -9.01
C PHE A 53 9.09 -43.35 -9.25
N GLN A 54 9.94 -42.99 -10.21
CA GLN A 54 10.16 -41.60 -10.60
C GLN A 54 8.92 -40.98 -11.22
N ILE A 55 8.18 -41.71 -12.06
CA ILE A 55 6.90 -41.27 -12.63
C ILE A 55 5.87 -41.11 -11.50
N ILE A 56 5.79 -42.05 -10.56
CA ILE A 56 4.90 -41.95 -9.40
C ILE A 56 5.25 -40.73 -8.55
N LEU A 57 6.53 -40.47 -8.28
CA LEU A 57 6.97 -39.28 -7.55
C LEU A 57 6.70 -37.98 -8.32
N GLN A 58 6.85 -37.96 -9.64
CA GLN A 58 6.52 -36.82 -10.49
C GLN A 58 5.00 -36.56 -10.52
N LEU A 59 4.19 -37.62 -10.63
CA LEU A 59 2.74 -37.52 -10.57
C LEU A 59 2.25 -37.11 -9.17
N LEU A 60 2.86 -37.63 -8.10
CA LEU A 60 2.59 -37.18 -6.73
C LEU A 60 3.00 -35.72 -6.54
N SER A 61 4.15 -35.31 -7.07
CA SER A 61 4.60 -33.91 -7.01
C SER A 61 3.68 -32.99 -7.81
N ALA A 62 3.20 -33.42 -8.98
CA ALA A 62 2.22 -32.69 -9.77
C ALA A 62 0.86 -32.62 -9.07
N LEU A 63 0.39 -33.71 -8.47
CA LEU A 63 -0.84 -33.75 -7.66
C LEU A 63 -0.71 -32.90 -6.38
N LEU A 64 0.47 -32.84 -5.77
CA LEU A 64 0.76 -31.99 -4.61
C LEU A 64 0.87 -30.51 -4.98
N GLN A 65 1.38 -30.18 -6.17
CA GLN A 65 1.42 -28.81 -6.69
C GLN A 65 0.04 -28.30 -7.11
N VAL A 66 -0.84 -29.16 -7.63
CA VAL A 66 -2.24 -28.79 -7.96
C VAL A 66 -3.06 -28.47 -6.70
N ASN A 67 -2.64 -28.93 -5.53
CA ASN A 67 -3.31 -28.72 -4.24
C ASN A 67 -2.67 -27.65 -3.36
N GLN A 68 -1.68 -26.88 -3.84
CA GLN A 68 -1.30 -25.65 -3.14
C GLN A 68 -2.39 -24.61 -3.41
N PRO A 69 -3.17 -24.16 -2.41
CA PRO A 69 -4.13 -23.09 -2.62
C PRO A 69 -3.35 -21.89 -3.15
N LYS A 70 -3.70 -21.43 -4.35
CA LYS A 70 -3.17 -20.19 -4.90
C LYS A 70 -3.58 -19.08 -3.95
N ASP A 71 -2.60 -18.32 -3.44
CA ASP A 71 -2.91 -17.18 -2.58
C ASP A 71 -3.97 -16.28 -3.26
N PRO A 72 -5.00 -15.84 -2.53
CA PRO A 72 -6.01 -14.95 -3.08
C PRO A 72 -5.36 -13.68 -3.64
N PRO A 73 -5.90 -13.10 -4.72
CA PRO A 73 -5.35 -11.90 -5.31
C PRO A 73 -5.39 -10.72 -4.33
N ARG A 74 -4.48 -9.76 -4.49
CA ARG A 74 -4.50 -8.50 -3.73
C ARG A 74 -5.39 -7.49 -4.43
N LEU A 75 -6.20 -6.78 -3.66
CA LEU A 75 -6.97 -5.63 -4.14
C LEU A 75 -6.07 -4.42 -4.40
N ASN A 76 -6.45 -3.61 -5.38
CA ASN A 76 -5.85 -2.29 -5.62
C ASN A 76 -6.66 -1.24 -4.86
N LEU A 77 -6.14 -0.80 -3.71
CA LEU A 77 -6.84 0.14 -2.83
C LEU A 77 -6.65 1.58 -3.32
N SER A 78 -7.68 2.41 -3.16
CA SER A 78 -7.51 3.86 -3.26
C SER A 78 -6.77 4.40 -2.03
N GLU A 79 -6.13 5.57 -2.15
CA GLU A 79 -5.46 6.25 -1.02
C GLU A 79 -6.40 6.44 0.18
N ALA A 80 -7.68 6.74 -0.09
CA ALA A 80 -8.72 6.85 0.91
C ALA A 80 -8.98 5.53 1.65
N GLN A 81 -9.11 4.43 0.90
CA GLN A 81 -9.28 3.10 1.48
C GLN A 81 -8.05 2.66 2.27
N GLU A 82 -6.84 2.95 1.79
CA GLU A 82 -5.60 2.66 2.52
C GLU A 82 -5.53 3.42 3.84
N SER A 83 -5.84 4.71 3.84
CA SER A 83 -5.86 5.55 5.05
C SER A 83 -6.88 5.05 6.08
N LYS A 84 -8.09 4.71 5.62
CA LYS A 84 -9.15 4.12 6.48
C LYS A 84 -8.76 2.77 7.01
N LEU A 85 -8.13 1.94 6.18
CA LEU A 85 -7.66 0.62 6.59
C LEU A 85 -6.55 0.73 7.64
N LYS A 86 -5.58 1.63 7.48
CA LYS A 86 -4.57 1.91 8.51
C LYS A 86 -5.22 2.32 9.82
N SER A 87 -6.15 3.28 9.76
CA SER A 87 -6.90 3.76 10.94
C SER A 87 -7.65 2.63 11.65
N LEU A 88 -8.35 1.79 10.87
CA LEU A 88 -9.12 0.64 11.37
C LEU A 88 -8.25 -0.40 12.05
N LEU A 89 -7.00 -0.57 11.58
CA LEU A 89 -6.00 -1.47 12.15
C LEU A 89 -5.24 -0.84 13.33
N GLY A 90 -5.64 0.35 13.78
CA GLY A 90 -5.01 1.06 14.90
C GLY A 90 -3.63 1.61 14.55
N ILE A 91 -3.37 1.81 13.27
CA ILE A 91 -2.12 2.36 12.74
C ILE A 91 -2.39 3.81 12.36
N ASN A 92 -1.50 4.71 12.76
CA ASN A 92 -1.54 6.08 12.26
C ASN A 92 -1.42 6.05 10.71
N PRO A 93 -2.34 6.68 9.94
CA PRO A 93 -2.26 6.73 8.48
C PRO A 93 -0.89 7.14 7.92
N SER A 94 -0.21 8.04 8.63
CA SER A 94 1.13 8.58 8.37
C SER A 94 2.27 7.61 8.67
N ALA A 95 2.00 6.49 9.35
CA ALA A 95 3.04 5.56 9.72
C ALA A 95 3.62 4.84 8.49
N PRO A 96 4.94 4.53 8.48
CA PRO A 96 5.64 3.88 7.37
C PRO A 96 5.35 2.37 7.30
N PHE A 97 4.11 1.97 7.61
CA PHE A 97 3.61 0.62 7.42
C PHE A 97 2.76 0.58 6.16
N THR A 98 2.87 -0.51 5.41
CA THR A 98 2.02 -0.74 4.24
C THR A 98 0.87 -1.65 4.62
N VAL A 99 -0.28 -1.43 3.99
CA VAL A 99 -1.47 -2.26 4.16
C VAL A 99 -1.86 -2.86 2.82
N SER A 100 -2.46 -4.05 2.84
CA SER A 100 -3.07 -4.66 1.66
C SER A 100 -4.26 -5.51 2.06
N VAL A 101 -5.14 -5.80 1.12
CA VAL A 101 -6.30 -6.68 1.33
C VAL A 101 -6.21 -7.84 0.35
N LEU A 102 -6.32 -9.07 0.85
CA LEU A 102 -6.51 -10.26 0.04
C LEU A 102 -8.00 -10.45 -0.22
N ASP A 103 -8.34 -10.50 -1.50
CA ASP A 103 -9.68 -10.76 -2.02
C ASP A 103 -9.99 -12.26 -1.91
N ASN A 104 -10.61 -12.63 -0.81
CA ASN A 104 -10.87 -14.02 -0.48
C ASN A 104 -12.09 -14.58 -1.22
N ASN A 105 -13.01 -13.71 -1.62
CA ASN A 105 -14.27 -14.09 -2.26
C ASN A 105 -14.25 -13.92 -3.79
N GLY A 106 -13.24 -13.23 -4.33
CA GLY A 106 -13.02 -13.01 -5.76
C GLY A 106 -13.92 -11.94 -6.38
N ASP A 107 -14.50 -11.04 -5.59
CA ASP A 107 -15.42 -10.01 -6.08
C ASP A 107 -14.71 -8.74 -6.58
N GLY A 108 -13.42 -8.59 -6.27
CA GLY A 108 -12.61 -7.44 -6.66
C GLY A 108 -12.89 -6.15 -5.87
N GLU A 109 -13.67 -6.23 -4.79
CA GLU A 109 -14.02 -5.12 -3.91
C GLU A 109 -13.54 -5.38 -2.47
N VAL A 110 -13.35 -4.33 -1.67
CA VAL A 110 -13.08 -4.53 -0.24
C VAL A 110 -14.37 -4.97 0.43
N SER A 111 -14.46 -6.24 0.81
CA SER A 111 -15.70 -6.87 1.26
C SER A 111 -15.52 -7.65 2.58
N ALA A 112 -16.65 -8.06 3.15
CA ALA A 112 -16.63 -8.89 4.35
C ALA A 112 -16.06 -10.28 4.03
N GLY A 113 -15.13 -10.76 4.86
CA GLY A 113 -14.44 -12.04 4.64
C GLY A 113 -13.05 -11.89 4.00
N ASP A 114 -12.73 -10.72 3.45
CA ASP A 114 -11.39 -10.43 2.96
C ASP A 114 -10.38 -10.28 4.08
N THR A 115 -9.10 -10.50 3.77
CA THR A 115 -8.02 -10.44 4.76
C THR A 115 -7.19 -9.18 4.60
N ALA A 116 -7.34 -8.26 5.55
CA ALA A 116 -6.44 -7.12 5.69
C ALA A 116 -5.11 -7.56 6.28
N ILE A 117 -4.01 -7.04 5.74
CA ILE A 117 -2.63 -7.37 6.10
C ILE A 117 -1.86 -6.08 6.31
N VAL A 118 -1.14 -6.00 7.41
CA VAL A 118 -0.15 -4.96 7.68
C VAL A 118 1.23 -5.55 7.44
N ASN A 119 2.04 -4.90 6.61
CA ASN A 119 3.43 -5.26 6.37
C ASN A 119 4.36 -4.16 6.88
N GLY A 120 5.56 -4.56 7.33
CA GLY A 120 6.59 -3.62 7.74
C GLY A 120 7.60 -4.18 8.74
N GLY A 121 8.19 -3.28 9.53
CA GLY A 121 9.28 -3.62 10.45
C GLY A 121 10.63 -3.83 9.73
N ILE A 122 11.67 -4.16 10.49
CA ILE A 122 13.06 -4.30 9.96
C ILE A 122 13.14 -5.41 8.89
N THR A 123 12.29 -6.43 8.99
CA THR A 123 12.25 -7.58 8.07
C THR A 123 11.31 -7.38 6.88
N GLY A 124 10.48 -6.32 6.86
CA GLY A 124 9.50 -6.05 5.81
C GLY A 124 8.39 -7.11 5.68
N GLY A 125 8.19 -7.94 6.70
CA GLY A 125 7.24 -9.05 6.67
C GLY A 125 5.83 -8.66 7.13
N VAL A 126 4.93 -9.65 7.12
CA VAL A 126 3.58 -9.51 7.70
C VAL A 126 3.70 -9.30 9.21
N LEU A 127 3.16 -8.18 9.68
CA LEU A 127 3.12 -7.84 11.11
C LEU A 127 1.82 -8.34 11.76
N THR A 128 0.70 -8.12 11.08
CA THR A 128 -0.62 -8.59 11.52
C THR A 128 -1.53 -8.80 10.32
N GLN A 129 -2.51 -9.69 10.49
CA GLN A 129 -3.57 -9.92 9.53
C GLN A 129 -4.90 -10.11 10.25
N ARG A 130 -5.99 -9.65 9.63
CA ARG A 130 -7.34 -9.71 10.19
C ARG A 130 -8.36 -9.89 9.07
N THR A 131 -9.35 -10.73 9.30
CA THR A 131 -10.53 -10.82 8.44
C THR A 131 -11.46 -9.62 8.66
N LEU A 132 -11.87 -8.96 7.59
CA LEU A 132 -12.78 -7.83 7.61
C LEU A 132 -14.21 -8.28 7.92
N SER A 133 -14.87 -7.59 8.83
CA SER A 133 -16.31 -7.70 9.05
C SER A 133 -17.09 -6.85 8.03
N GLU A 134 -18.41 -7.01 7.99
CA GLU A 134 -19.30 -6.12 7.20
C GLU A 134 -19.14 -4.65 7.61
N SER A 135 -19.04 -4.37 8.91
CA SER A 135 -18.84 -3.00 9.39
C SER A 135 -17.49 -2.44 8.97
N ASP A 136 -16.44 -3.27 8.91
CA ASP A 136 -15.12 -2.84 8.47
C ASP A 136 -15.13 -2.46 6.99
N ALA A 137 -15.67 -3.34 6.14
CA ALA A 137 -15.78 -3.10 4.71
C ALA A 137 -16.61 -1.85 4.41
N GLN A 138 -17.74 -1.67 5.12
CA GLN A 138 -18.55 -0.45 5.02
C GLN A 138 -17.77 0.80 5.40
N ALA A 139 -17.05 0.78 6.51
CA ALA A 139 -16.26 1.92 6.96
C ALA A 139 -15.12 2.27 5.98
N ILE A 140 -14.47 1.26 5.39
CA ILE A 140 -13.40 1.46 4.40
C ILE A 140 -13.94 2.07 3.10
N ASN A 141 -15.13 1.63 2.66
CA ASN A 141 -15.72 2.07 1.38
C ASN A 141 -16.56 3.34 1.49
N GLN A 142 -16.91 3.78 2.69
CA GLN A 142 -17.67 5.01 2.91
C GLN A 142 -16.82 6.24 2.55
N ALA A 143 -17.30 7.12 1.68
CA ALA A 143 -16.63 8.39 1.40
C ALA A 143 -16.67 9.35 2.59
N GLU A 144 -15.60 10.13 2.79
CA GLU A 144 -15.58 11.21 3.78
C GLU A 144 -16.48 12.36 3.33
N ALA A 145 -17.14 13.02 4.29
CA ALA A 145 -17.90 14.22 4.01
C ALA A 145 -16.95 15.38 3.69
N LEU A 146 -17.18 16.07 2.58
CA LEU A 146 -16.37 17.21 2.17
C LEU A 146 -16.77 18.48 2.96
N PRO A 147 -15.83 19.40 3.25
CA PRO A 147 -16.18 20.68 3.84
C PRO A 147 -17.13 21.46 2.94
N GLN A 148 -18.12 22.13 3.54
CA GLN A 148 -19.08 22.95 2.78
C GLN A 148 -18.39 24.01 1.92
N ALA A 149 -17.32 24.62 2.45
CA ALA A 149 -16.52 25.59 1.71
C ALA A 149 -15.91 24.99 0.43
N PHE A 150 -15.51 23.72 0.44
CA PHE A 150 -15.02 23.03 -0.77
C PHE A 150 -16.14 22.87 -1.79
N THR A 151 -17.29 22.33 -1.37
CA THR A 151 -18.41 22.05 -2.28
C THR A 151 -18.97 23.33 -2.89
N ASP A 152 -19.17 24.38 -2.09
CA ASP A 152 -19.73 25.66 -2.55
C ASP A 152 -18.80 26.34 -3.56
N ASN A 153 -17.50 26.36 -3.27
CA ASN A 153 -16.52 27.00 -4.15
C ASN A 153 -16.26 26.21 -5.42
N ARG A 154 -16.31 24.86 -5.37
CA ARG A 154 -16.27 24.03 -6.57
C ARG A 154 -17.45 24.32 -7.48
N THR A 155 -18.68 24.34 -6.94
CA THR A 155 -19.88 24.69 -7.74
C THR A 155 -19.79 26.10 -8.31
N LYS A 156 -19.28 27.06 -7.52
CA LYS A 156 -19.08 28.44 -7.98
C LYS A 156 -18.06 28.52 -9.12
N TRP A 157 -16.96 27.78 -9.02
CA TRP A 157 -15.95 27.68 -10.06
C TRP A 157 -16.50 27.07 -11.35
N GLU A 158 -17.21 25.95 -11.24
CA GLU A 158 -17.86 25.28 -12.37
C GLU A 158 -18.86 26.21 -13.07
N ALA A 159 -19.60 27.03 -12.32
CA ALA A 159 -20.50 28.04 -12.89
C ALA A 159 -19.74 29.19 -13.58
N ALA A 160 -18.60 29.62 -13.03
CA ALA A 160 -17.77 30.66 -13.63
C ALA A 160 -17.23 30.22 -15.00
N LEU A 161 -16.76 28.97 -15.11
CA LEU A 161 -16.23 28.37 -16.34
C LEU A 161 -17.24 28.36 -17.50
N GLN A 162 -18.55 28.30 -17.22
CA GLN A 162 -19.58 28.32 -18.27
C GLN A 162 -19.57 29.62 -19.09
N ASN A 163 -18.94 30.69 -18.59
CA ASN A 163 -18.85 31.98 -19.27
C ASN A 163 -17.52 32.17 -20.04
N SER A 164 -16.62 31.18 -20.04
CA SER A 164 -15.24 31.31 -20.55
C SER A 164 -15.01 30.81 -21.98
N ASP A 165 -16.05 30.32 -22.65
CA ASP A 165 -15.90 29.49 -23.87
C ASP A 165 -14.90 28.32 -23.71
N GLY A 166 -14.69 27.90 -22.46
CA GLY A 166 -13.77 26.83 -22.06
C GLY A 166 -12.30 27.26 -21.97
N GLN A 167 -11.95 28.53 -22.17
CA GLN A 167 -10.57 29.02 -22.09
C GLN A 167 -10.38 29.98 -20.91
N ILE A 168 -9.39 29.71 -20.07
CA ILE A 168 -9.01 30.60 -18.97
C ILE A 168 -7.51 30.91 -19.00
N GLU A 169 -7.13 32.05 -18.43
CA GLU A 169 -5.74 32.44 -18.22
C GLU A 169 -5.49 32.81 -16.76
N TYR A 170 -4.35 32.41 -16.20
CA TYR A 170 -3.99 32.74 -14.82
C TYR A 170 -2.49 32.65 -14.60
N THR A 171 -1.99 33.28 -13.54
CA THR A 171 -0.64 33.04 -13.04
C THR A 171 -0.70 31.98 -11.94
N ARG A 172 0.12 30.94 -12.06
CA ARG A 172 0.30 29.94 -10.99
C ARG A 172 1.73 29.89 -10.49
N GLN A 173 1.89 29.55 -9.22
CA GLN A 173 3.17 29.21 -8.63
C GLN A 173 2.99 28.04 -7.66
N GLN A 174 3.93 27.09 -7.68
CA GLN A 174 3.99 26.04 -6.67
C GLN A 174 5.19 26.26 -5.75
N SER A 175 5.05 25.86 -4.50
CA SER A 175 6.14 25.86 -3.53
C SER A 175 6.44 24.42 -3.12
N CYS A 176 7.65 23.96 -3.41
CA CYS A 176 8.16 22.64 -3.05
C CYS A 176 9.69 22.67 -3.06
N PHE A 177 10.34 21.65 -2.49
CA PHE A 177 11.78 21.45 -2.60
C PHE A 177 12.15 20.88 -3.99
N CYS A 178 11.85 21.66 -5.03
CA CYS A 178 12.00 21.29 -6.43
C CYS A 178 13.06 22.15 -7.13
N LEU A 179 13.40 21.78 -8.37
CA LEU A 179 14.26 22.60 -9.22
C LEU A 179 13.67 24.00 -9.42
N TYR A 180 14.54 25.00 -9.55
CA TYR A 180 14.17 26.41 -9.70
C TYR A 180 13.09 26.62 -10.78
N ASP A 181 13.27 26.04 -11.96
CA ASP A 181 12.34 26.15 -13.08
C ASP A 181 10.94 25.61 -12.79
N VAL A 182 10.78 24.72 -11.82
CA VAL A 182 9.49 24.11 -11.45
C VAL A 182 8.69 25.02 -10.52
N VAL A 183 9.36 25.84 -9.69
CA VAL A 183 8.73 26.71 -8.67
C VAL A 183 8.61 28.17 -9.10
N ARG A 184 9.06 28.51 -10.31
CA ARG A 184 8.86 29.84 -10.89
C ARG A 184 7.38 30.11 -11.14
N PRO A 185 6.93 31.37 -11.00
CA PRO A 185 5.59 31.76 -11.42
C PRO A 185 5.45 31.61 -12.93
N MET A 186 4.31 31.08 -13.37
CA MET A 186 4.00 30.79 -14.78
C MET A 186 2.64 31.37 -15.14
N ASN A 187 2.58 32.09 -16.25
CA ASN A 187 1.32 32.48 -16.89
C ASN A 187 0.84 31.30 -17.73
N VAL A 188 -0.33 30.78 -17.41
CA VAL A 188 -0.90 29.55 -17.94
C VAL A 188 -2.15 29.89 -18.74
N THR A 189 -2.32 29.19 -19.87
CA THR A 189 -3.58 29.13 -20.60
C THR A 189 -4.11 27.70 -20.53
N GLU A 190 -5.33 27.57 -20.05
CA GLU A 190 -6.04 26.29 -19.91
C GLU A 190 -7.26 26.30 -20.82
N GLN A 191 -7.47 25.20 -21.55
CA GLN A 191 -8.62 25.00 -22.42
C GLN A 191 -9.29 23.69 -22.03
N ASN A 192 -10.57 23.75 -21.64
CA ASN A 192 -11.39 22.59 -21.27
C ASN A 192 -10.73 21.70 -20.19
N GLY A 193 -10.08 22.31 -19.19
CA GLY A 193 -9.38 21.60 -18.12
C GLY A 193 -7.94 21.19 -18.45
N GLU A 194 -7.46 21.41 -19.69
CA GLU A 194 -6.10 21.05 -20.10
C GLU A 194 -5.22 22.28 -20.27
N ILE A 195 -4.02 22.26 -19.70
CA ILE A 195 -3.03 23.32 -19.89
C ILE A 195 -2.46 23.23 -21.31
N ILE A 196 -2.81 24.18 -22.18
CA ILE A 196 -2.36 24.23 -23.58
C ILE A 196 -1.11 25.10 -23.78
N ALA A 197 -0.87 26.07 -22.89
CA ALA A 197 0.30 26.92 -22.93
C ALA A 197 0.74 27.34 -21.51
N ALA A 198 2.04 27.55 -21.35
CA ALA A 198 2.60 28.14 -20.14
C ALA A 198 3.88 28.90 -20.49
N ASN A 199 4.03 30.09 -19.93
CA ASN A 199 5.21 30.94 -20.08
C ASN A 199 5.68 31.38 -18.69
N TYR A 200 6.99 31.42 -18.46
CA TYR A 200 7.50 31.95 -17.20
C TYR A 200 7.10 33.41 -17.05
N ALA A 201 6.52 33.78 -15.91
CA ALA A 201 5.96 35.12 -15.72
C ALA A 201 7.04 36.21 -15.63
N ASP A 202 8.27 35.85 -15.28
CA ASP A 202 9.42 36.75 -15.16
C ASP A 202 10.13 37.03 -16.50
N THR A 203 10.26 36.02 -17.39
CA THR A 203 10.99 36.16 -18.67
C THR A 203 10.08 36.16 -19.90
N GLY A 204 8.85 35.65 -19.79
CA GLY A 204 7.95 35.43 -20.92
C GLY A 204 8.32 34.24 -21.81
N GLU A 205 9.42 33.55 -21.51
CA GLU A 205 9.86 32.37 -22.26
C GLU A 205 8.87 31.22 -22.07
N ALA A 206 8.67 30.43 -23.12
CA ALA A 206 7.83 29.24 -23.04
C ALA A 206 8.40 28.24 -22.03
N VAL A 207 7.53 27.70 -21.18
CA VAL A 207 7.91 26.65 -20.23
C VAL A 207 8.23 25.37 -21.02
N PRO A 208 9.38 24.71 -20.77
CA PRO A 208 9.72 23.46 -21.42
C PRO A 208 8.64 22.39 -21.28
N GLU A 209 8.43 21.61 -22.33
CA GLU A 209 7.35 20.63 -22.40
C GLU A 209 7.36 19.61 -21.25
N ASN A 210 8.55 19.16 -20.83
CA ASN A 210 8.71 18.24 -19.71
C ASN A 210 8.28 18.83 -18.37
N ILE A 211 8.24 20.16 -18.23
CA ILE A 211 7.72 20.85 -17.05
C ILE A 211 6.22 21.10 -17.24
N ARG A 212 5.82 21.64 -18.41
CA ARG A 212 4.43 22.00 -18.73
C ARG A 212 3.47 20.82 -18.58
N LYS A 213 3.85 19.62 -19.05
CA LYS A 213 3.02 18.40 -18.93
C LYS A 213 2.77 17.93 -17.50
N ASN A 214 3.58 18.38 -16.55
CA ASN A 214 3.47 17.99 -15.13
C ASN A 214 2.78 19.08 -14.29
N LEU A 215 2.32 20.17 -14.92
CA LEU A 215 1.58 21.20 -14.21
C LEU A 215 0.15 20.72 -13.94
N ALA A 216 -0.32 20.99 -12.73
CA ALA A 216 -1.71 20.78 -12.35
C ALA A 216 -2.56 21.96 -12.84
N SER A 217 -3.65 21.65 -13.55
CA SER A 217 -4.74 22.57 -13.86
C SER A 217 -5.51 22.98 -12.60
N VAL A 218 -6.45 23.93 -12.73
CA VAL A 218 -7.34 24.28 -11.60
C VAL A 218 -8.19 23.08 -11.17
N SER A 219 -8.65 22.28 -12.13
CA SER A 219 -9.41 21.05 -11.88
C SER A 219 -8.59 20.00 -11.15
N ASP A 220 -7.33 19.79 -11.57
CA ASP A 220 -6.41 18.87 -10.88
C ASP A 220 -6.17 19.29 -9.42
N ILE A 221 -6.15 20.59 -9.13
CA ILE A 221 -5.99 21.09 -7.76
C ILE A 221 -7.25 20.80 -6.92
N PHE A 222 -8.45 20.93 -7.49
CA PHE A 222 -9.68 20.48 -6.81
C PHE A 222 -9.68 18.98 -6.54
N ASP A 223 -9.20 18.17 -7.48
CA ASP A 223 -9.11 16.72 -7.29
C ASP A 223 -8.08 16.34 -6.22
N ARG A 224 -6.95 17.05 -6.15
CA ARG A 224 -5.97 16.89 -5.06
C ARG A 224 -6.56 17.23 -3.70
N LEU A 225 -7.31 18.33 -3.60
CA LEU A 225 -8.03 18.70 -2.38
C LEU A 225 -9.08 17.64 -2.00
N TYR A 226 -9.86 17.17 -2.98
CA TYR A 226 -10.83 16.09 -2.76
C TYR A 226 -10.15 14.83 -2.20
N ASN A 227 -9.07 14.38 -2.84
CA ASN A 227 -8.32 13.21 -2.39
C ASN A 227 -7.77 13.40 -0.99
N ALA A 228 -7.20 14.57 -0.68
CA ALA A 228 -6.72 14.90 0.66
C ALA A 228 -7.83 14.82 1.74
N TYR A 229 -9.04 15.28 1.44
CA TYR A 229 -10.18 15.10 2.35
C TYR A 229 -10.57 13.62 2.49
N GLN A 230 -10.60 12.87 1.38
CA GLN A 230 -10.97 11.45 1.39
C GLN A 230 -9.93 10.55 2.09
N SER A 231 -8.65 10.91 2.02
CA SER A 231 -7.53 10.25 2.69
C SER A 231 -7.30 10.75 4.11
N ASN A 232 -8.08 11.73 4.58
CA ASN A 232 -7.93 12.36 5.89
C ASN A 232 -6.50 12.89 6.12
N ALA A 233 -6.01 13.68 5.17
CA ALA A 233 -4.72 14.35 5.27
C ALA A 233 -4.58 15.11 6.60
N GLU A 234 -3.39 15.07 7.19
CA GLU A 234 -3.13 15.65 8.51
C GLU A 234 -3.41 17.17 8.56
N ARG A 235 -3.14 17.87 7.47
CA ARG A 235 -3.44 19.30 7.35
C ARG A 235 -3.84 19.70 5.93
N ILE A 236 -4.93 20.45 5.83
CA ILE A 236 -5.41 21.06 4.59
C ILE A 236 -5.74 22.52 4.88
N ASP A 237 -4.94 23.43 4.32
CA ASP A 237 -5.25 24.87 4.32
C ASP A 237 -5.57 25.30 2.90
N VAL A 238 -6.78 25.80 2.68
CA VAL A 238 -7.22 26.32 1.39
C VAL A 238 -7.88 27.68 1.54
N SER A 239 -7.51 28.60 0.65
CA SER A 239 -8.23 29.85 0.44
C SER A 239 -8.83 29.83 -0.96
N TYR A 240 -10.08 30.25 -1.06
CA TYR A 240 -10.79 30.35 -2.33
C TYR A 240 -10.91 31.81 -2.75
N ASP A 241 -10.93 32.04 -4.06
CA ASP A 241 -11.23 33.34 -4.62
C ASP A 241 -12.70 33.73 -4.36
N PRO A 242 -12.99 34.94 -3.85
CA PRO A 242 -14.32 35.36 -3.48
C PRO A 242 -15.25 35.65 -4.67
N ASP A 243 -14.75 35.75 -5.90
CA ASP A 243 -15.56 36.11 -7.08
C ASP A 243 -15.84 34.88 -7.95
N TYR A 244 -14.85 34.01 -8.13
CA TYR A 244 -14.92 32.85 -9.02
C TYR A 244 -14.84 31.50 -8.30
N GLY A 245 -14.42 31.45 -7.02
CA GLY A 245 -14.42 30.21 -6.24
C GLY A 245 -13.29 29.23 -6.55
N TYR A 246 -12.33 29.55 -7.42
CA TYR A 246 -11.15 28.69 -7.60
C TYR A 246 -10.25 28.72 -6.35
N PRO A 247 -9.47 27.66 -6.07
CA PRO A 247 -8.50 27.65 -4.98
C PRO A 247 -7.34 28.61 -5.29
N SER A 248 -7.32 29.77 -4.62
CA SER A 248 -6.29 30.81 -4.81
C SER A 248 -5.01 30.53 -4.03
N SER A 249 -5.12 29.78 -2.94
CA SER A 249 -3.97 29.25 -2.18
C SER A 249 -4.32 27.88 -1.64
N VAL A 250 -3.39 26.93 -1.76
CA VAL A 250 -3.52 25.56 -1.25
C VAL A 250 -2.24 25.18 -0.53
N TYR A 251 -2.39 24.53 0.62
CA TYR A 251 -1.37 23.77 1.31
C TYR A 251 -1.98 22.47 1.81
N ILE A 252 -1.40 21.34 1.43
CA ILE A 252 -1.79 20.00 1.86
C ILE A 252 -0.55 19.33 2.41
N ASP A 253 -0.67 18.74 3.59
CA ASP A 253 0.31 17.89 4.25
C ASP A 253 -0.45 16.63 4.66
N GLN A 254 -0.18 15.52 3.98
CA GLN A 254 -0.80 14.23 4.26
C GLN A 254 -0.33 13.71 5.62
N SER A 255 0.92 14.00 5.99
CA SER A 255 1.61 13.47 7.14
C SER A 255 2.80 14.34 7.54
N SER A 256 2.73 14.96 8.72
CA SER A 256 3.82 15.78 9.29
C SER A 256 5.11 15.00 9.58
N MET A 257 5.06 13.66 9.47
CA MET A 257 6.18 12.74 9.65
C MET A 257 6.89 12.32 8.34
N ILE A 258 6.38 12.71 7.17
CA ILE A 258 6.93 12.35 5.87
C ILE A 258 7.40 13.63 5.19
N ALA A 259 8.70 13.72 4.91
CA ALA A 259 9.24 14.88 4.22
C ALA A 259 8.91 14.85 2.72
N ASP A 260 8.72 16.05 2.16
CA ASP A 260 8.63 16.33 0.72
C ASP A 260 7.38 15.74 0.02
N GLU A 261 6.35 15.39 0.78
CA GLU A 261 5.02 15.02 0.24
C GLU A 261 4.05 16.22 0.20
N GLU A 262 4.39 17.30 0.91
CA GLU A 262 3.55 18.47 1.04
C GLU A 262 3.35 19.17 -0.32
N MET A 263 2.11 19.56 -0.60
CA MET A 263 1.74 20.25 -1.83
C MET A 263 1.35 21.69 -1.50
N SER A 264 1.96 22.66 -2.19
CA SER A 264 1.56 24.06 -2.08
C SER A 264 1.42 24.73 -3.44
N TYR A 265 0.28 25.41 -3.63
CA TYR A 265 -0.05 26.14 -4.85
C TYR A 265 -0.58 27.54 -4.53
N ARG A 266 -0.30 28.48 -5.42
CA ARG A 266 -0.91 29.81 -5.47
C ARG A 266 -1.38 30.09 -6.89
N ILE A 267 -2.62 30.55 -7.03
CA ILE A 267 -3.19 31.00 -8.30
C ILE A 267 -3.62 32.46 -8.15
N SER A 268 -3.25 33.30 -9.11
CA SER A 268 -3.60 34.71 -9.19
C SER A 268 -3.91 35.14 -10.62
N ASP A 269 -4.37 36.39 -10.76
CA ASP A 269 -4.53 37.06 -12.05
C ASP A 269 -5.45 36.30 -13.03
N MET A 270 -6.48 35.64 -12.47
CA MET A 270 -7.46 34.85 -13.21
C MET A 270 -8.24 35.70 -14.21
N LYS A 271 -8.37 35.16 -15.42
CA LYS A 271 -9.21 35.68 -16.49
C LYS A 271 -10.05 34.53 -17.04
N ILE A 272 -11.35 34.77 -17.05
CA ILE A 272 -12.41 33.88 -17.53
C ILE A 272 -13.03 34.53 -18.76
#